data_AF-A0A973NY28-F1
#
_entry.id   AF-A0A973NY28-F1
#
_cell.length_a   1.000
_cell.length_b   1.000
_cell.length_c   1.000
_cell.angle_alpha   90.00
_cell.angle_beta   90.00
_cell.angle_gamma   90.00
#
_symmetry.space_group_name_H-M   'P 1'
#
loop_
_entity.id
_entity.type
_entity.pdbx_description
1 polymer ?
#
loop_
_entity_poly.entity_id
_entity_poly.type
_entity_poly.pdbx_seq_one_letter_code
_entity_poly.pdbx_strand_id
1 'polypeptide(L)'
;MISTVIDVAHTLAGAYLADRQFPSARLAISHGLLAAPYAELLYRDLMVIVATEARPDRDDELTALFGTFNEVCDEYGVPPMPQTVRIMQ
;
A
#
# COMPACT_ATOMS: atom_id res chain seq x y z
N MET A 1 19.26 -0.60 6.19
CA MET A 1 19.23 -1.47 4.99
C MET A 1 17.83 -1.97 4.60
N ILE A 2 16.77 -1.68 5.40
CA ILE A 2 15.38 -2.04 5.06
C ILE A 2 14.77 -1.08 4.00
N SER A 3 15.33 0.14 3.86
CA SER A 3 14.94 1.11 2.81
C SER A 3 14.93 0.50 1.41
N THR A 4 15.94 -0.28 1.03
CA THR A 4 16.10 -0.73 -0.37
C THR A 4 14.97 -1.65 -0.83
N VAL A 5 14.43 -2.50 0.05
CA VAL A 5 13.31 -3.38 -0.32
C VAL A 5 12.03 -2.57 -0.51
N ILE A 6 11.79 -1.58 0.37
CA ILE A 6 10.67 -0.64 0.26
C ILE A 6 10.79 0.15 -1.06
N ASP A 7 11.98 0.69 -1.36
CA ASP A 7 12.23 1.49 -2.55
C ASP A 7 12.01 0.68 -3.84
N VAL A 8 12.47 -0.58 -3.87
CA VAL A 8 12.27 -1.49 -5.01
C VAL A 8 10.78 -1.84 -5.18
N ALA A 9 10.09 -2.19 -4.09
CA ALA A 9 8.67 -2.52 -4.13
C ALA A 9 7.83 -1.33 -4.62
N HIS A 10 8.07 -0.14 -4.06
CA HIS A 10 7.43 1.12 -4.48
C HIS A 10 7.66 1.39 -5.97
N THR A 11 8.92 1.32 -6.42
CA THR A 11 9.29 1.61 -7.82
C THR A 11 8.64 0.63 -8.80
N LEU A 12 8.69 -0.67 -8.49
CA LEU A 12 8.09 -1.70 -9.34
C LEU A 12 6.57 -1.58 -9.38
N ALA A 13 5.94 -1.37 -8.22
CA ALA A 13 4.49 -1.18 -8.14
C ALA A 13 4.02 0.02 -8.95
N GLY A 14 4.75 1.15 -8.87
CA GLY A 14 4.47 2.35 -9.68
C GLY A 14 4.59 2.09 -11.17
N ALA A 15 5.62 1.35 -11.61
CA ALA A 15 5.79 0.98 -13.02
C ALA A 15 4.64 0.08 -13.51
N TYR A 16 4.29 -0.96 -12.75
CA TYR A 16 3.17 -1.84 -13.08
C TYR A 16 1.82 -1.11 -13.09
N LEU A 17 1.61 -0.18 -12.15
CA LEU A 17 0.40 0.62 -12.09
C LEU A 17 0.26 1.53 -13.33
N ALA A 18 1.36 2.15 -13.78
CA ALA A 18 1.37 2.97 -14.99
C ALA A 18 0.95 2.17 -16.23
N ASP A 19 1.36 0.90 -16.31
CA ASP A 19 0.99 -0.04 -17.36
C ASP A 19 -0.37 -0.73 -17.12
N ARG A 20 -1.12 -0.35 -16.07
CA ARG A 20 -2.39 -0.98 -15.63
C ARG A 20 -2.27 -2.48 -15.35
N GLN A 21 -1.08 -2.95 -15.00
CA GLN A 21 -0.81 -4.33 -14.59
C GLN A 21 -1.11 -4.49 -13.09
N PHE A 22 -2.37 -4.31 -12.70
CA PHE A 22 -2.78 -4.32 -11.28
C PHE A 22 -2.34 -5.57 -10.50
N PRO A 23 -2.46 -6.81 -11.03
CA PRO A 23 -2.00 -7.99 -10.30
C PRO A 23 -0.50 -7.96 -9.97
N SER A 24 0.33 -7.51 -10.93
CA SER A 24 1.78 -7.37 -10.75
C SER A 24 2.12 -6.25 -9.75
N ALA A 25 1.40 -5.14 -9.81
CA ALA A 25 1.56 -4.03 -8.87
C ALA A 25 1.26 -4.46 -7.43
N ARG A 26 0.14 -5.19 -7.23
CA ARG A 26 -0.25 -5.74 -5.93
C ARG A 26 0.80 -6.73 -5.42
N LEU A 27 1.28 -7.64 -6.27
CA LEU A 27 2.29 -8.62 -5.89
C LEU A 27 3.61 -7.96 -5.43
N ALA A 28 4.06 -6.92 -6.14
CA ALA A 28 5.26 -6.17 -5.77
C ALA A 28 5.11 -5.55 -4.36
N ILE A 29 3.96 -4.92 -4.08
CA ILE A 29 3.66 -4.36 -2.77
C ILE A 29 3.56 -5.45 -1.69
N SER A 30 2.86 -6.56 -1.95
CA SER A 30 2.75 -7.66 -0.99
C SER A 30 4.11 -8.22 -0.59
N HIS A 31 5.03 -8.41 -1.55
CA HIS A 31 6.40 -8.83 -1.22
C HIS A 31 7.16 -7.78 -0.40
N GLY A 32 6.98 -6.50 -0.70
CA GLY A 32 7.57 -5.42 0.09
C GLY A 32 7.05 -5.40 1.53
N LEU A 33 5.73 -5.54 1.71
CA LEU A 33 5.09 -5.59 3.03
C LEU A 33 5.46 -6.84 3.83
N LEU A 34 5.69 -7.99 3.18
CA LEU A 34 6.21 -9.18 3.86
C LEU A 34 7.61 -8.94 4.46
N ALA A 35 8.45 -8.15 3.77
CA ALA A 35 9.80 -7.83 4.23
C ALA A 35 9.84 -6.63 5.20
N ALA A 36 8.93 -5.68 5.04
CA ALA A 36 8.81 -4.48 5.86
C ALA A 36 7.33 -4.18 6.19
N PRO A 37 6.75 -4.89 7.18
CA PRO A 37 5.32 -4.78 7.51
C PRO A 37 4.91 -3.40 8.03
N TYR A 38 5.84 -2.59 8.52
CA TYR A 38 5.59 -1.23 9.03
C TYR A 38 5.70 -0.15 7.94
N ALA A 39 5.97 -0.53 6.68
CA ALA A 39 6.24 0.42 5.61
C ALA A 39 4.95 1.11 5.13
N GLU A 40 4.62 2.24 5.76
CA GLU A 40 3.46 3.06 5.40
C GLU A 40 3.40 3.39 3.90
N LEU A 41 4.55 3.69 3.28
CA LEU A 41 4.62 3.99 1.85
C LEU A 41 3.97 2.88 1.01
N LEU A 42 4.21 1.62 1.37
CA LEU A 42 3.69 0.47 0.63
C LEU A 42 2.19 0.27 0.87
N TYR A 43 1.68 0.54 2.06
CA TYR A 43 0.24 0.57 2.31
C TYR A 43 -0.45 1.64 1.47
N ARG A 44 0.16 2.83 1.40
CA ARG A 44 -0.34 3.92 0.57
C ARG A 44 -0.38 3.54 -0.91
N ASP A 45 0.69 2.94 -1.43
CA ASP A 45 0.72 2.47 -2.81
C ASP A 45 -0.37 1.42 -3.07
N LEU A 46 -0.59 0.50 -2.13
CA LEU A 46 -1.66 -0.49 -2.23
C LEU A 46 -3.04 0.17 -2.29
N MET A 47 -3.31 1.18 -1.46
CA MET A 47 -4.55 1.95 -1.49
C MET A 47 -4.74 2.65 -2.84
N VAL A 48 -3.68 3.25 -3.40
CA VAL A 48 -3.73 3.87 -4.73
C VAL A 48 -4.02 2.84 -5.82
N ILE A 49 -3.39 1.66 -5.76
CA ILE A 49 -3.62 0.57 -6.71
C ILE A 49 -5.08 0.13 -6.65
N VAL A 50 -5.61 -0.15 -5.46
CA VAL A 50 -7.02 -0.56 -5.27
C VAL A 50 -7.96 0.55 -5.73
N ALA A 51 -7.71 1.80 -5.35
CA ALA A 51 -8.53 2.94 -5.77
C ALA A 51 -8.62 3.10 -7.30
N THR A 52 -7.55 2.74 -8.02
CA THR A 52 -7.42 2.83 -9.47
C THR A 52 -7.95 1.58 -10.20
N GLU A 53 -7.87 0.41 -9.55
CA GLU A 53 -8.39 -0.85 -10.07
C GLU A 53 -9.93 -0.77 -10.12
N ALA A 54 -10.52 -0.72 -11.32
CA ALA A 54 -11.97 -0.57 -11.50
C ALA A 54 -12.71 -1.86 -11.14
N ARG A 55 -12.89 -2.09 -9.84
CA ARG A 55 -13.54 -3.26 -9.26
C ARG A 55 -14.78 -2.90 -8.45
N PRO A 56 -15.81 -3.78 -8.44
CA PRO A 56 -17.06 -3.52 -7.73
C PRO A 56 -16.91 -3.52 -6.19
N ASP A 57 -15.92 -4.23 -5.66
CA ASP A 57 -15.63 -4.41 -4.23
C ASP A 57 -14.58 -3.44 -3.68
N ARG A 58 -14.20 -2.42 -4.47
CA ARG A 58 -13.11 -1.50 -4.18
C ARG A 58 -13.25 -0.78 -2.83
N ASP A 59 -14.43 -0.26 -2.53
CA ASP A 59 -14.63 0.58 -1.35
C ASP A 59 -14.59 -0.25 -0.05
N ASP A 60 -15.10 -1.48 -0.10
CA ASP A 60 -14.99 -2.46 0.99
C ASP A 60 -13.53 -2.86 1.21
N GLU A 61 -12.79 -3.11 0.11
CA GLU A 61 -11.37 -3.45 0.17
C GLU A 61 -10.51 -2.31 0.74
N LEU A 62 -10.76 -1.06 0.33
CA LEU A 62 -10.09 0.12 0.88
C LEU A 62 -10.37 0.26 2.38
N THR A 63 -11.61 0.05 2.81
CA THR A 63 -11.99 0.08 4.23
C THR A 63 -11.22 -0.96 5.04
N ALA A 64 -11.11 -2.20 4.53
CA ALA A 64 -10.32 -3.24 5.17
C ALA A 64 -8.83 -2.87 5.25
N LEU A 65 -8.27 -2.33 4.17
CA LEU A 65 -6.88 -1.87 4.13
C LEU A 65 -6.58 -0.75 5.12
N PHE A 66 -7.50 0.19 5.30
CA PHE A 66 -7.36 1.23 6.32
C PHE A 66 -7.37 0.66 7.74
N GLY A 67 -8.23 -0.34 8.00
CA GLY A 67 -8.24 -1.08 9.26
C GLY A 67 -6.89 -1.72 9.56
N THR A 68 -6.39 -2.54 8.62
CA THR A 68 -5.08 -3.20 8.76
C THR A 68 -3.93 -2.21 8.94
N PHE A 69 -3.94 -1.10 8.19
CA PHE A 69 -2.89 -0.09 8.32
C PHE A 69 -2.91 0.60 9.69
N ASN A 70 -4.09 0.91 10.23
CA ASN A 70 -4.20 1.47 11.58
C ASN A 70 -3.69 0.48 12.64
N GLU A 71 -4.04 -0.80 12.53
CA GLU A 71 -3.53 -1.85 13.43
C GLU A 71 -1.99 -1.92 13.41
N VAL A 72 -1.38 -1.83 12.22
CA VAL A 72 0.07 -1.79 12.06
C VAL A 72 0.67 -0.50 12.65
N CYS A 73 0.05 0.65 12.42
CA CYS A 73 0.50 1.91 13.01
C CYS A 73 0.53 1.81 14.54
N ASP A 74 -0.50 1.23 15.14
CA ASP A 74 -0.60 1.00 16.58
C ASP A 74 0.44 -0.02 17.07
N GLU A 75 0.62 -1.15 16.37
CA GLU A 75 1.58 -2.20 16.71
C GLU A 75 3.03 -1.69 16.71
N TYR A 76 3.40 -0.90 15.70
CA TYR A 76 4.77 -0.41 15.52
C TYR A 76 4.98 1.00 16.10
N GLY A 77 3.94 1.63 16.64
CA GLY A 77 4.00 2.99 17.20
C GLY A 77 4.36 4.06 16.15
N VAL A 78 4.00 3.83 14.88
CA VAL A 78 4.29 4.74 13.77
C VAL A 78 3.04 5.53 13.45
N PRO A 79 3.00 6.86 13.68
CA PRO A 79 1.84 7.64 13.34
C PRO A 79 1.69 7.76 11.81
N PRO A 80 0.46 7.68 11.28
CA PRO A 80 0.24 7.76 9.85
C PRO A 80 0.58 9.16 9.32
N MET A 81 1.26 9.22 8.17
CA MET A 81 1.57 10.49 7.51
C MET A 81 0.28 11.17 7.02
N PRO A 82 0.24 12.52 7.00
CA PRO A 82 -0.93 13.27 6.53
C PRO A 82 -1.38 12.92 5.11
N GLN A 83 -0.45 12.47 4.25
CA GLN A 83 -0.75 12.06 2.87
C GLN A 83 -1.61 10.80 2.83
N THR A 84 -1.37 9.85 3.73
CA THR A 84 -2.11 8.59 3.83
C THR A 84 -3.48 8.84 4.46
N VAL A 85 -3.55 9.72 5.47
CA VAL A 85 -4.82 10.16 6.07
C VAL A 85 -5.75 10.81 5.05
N ARG A 86 -5.21 11.58 4.08
CA ARG A 86 -6.04 12.18 3.00
C ARG A 86 -6.66 11.15 2.05
N ILE A 87 -6.06 9.97 1.92
CA ILE A 87 -6.62 8.89 1.08
C ILE A 87 -7.75 8.17 1.84
N MET A 88 -7.76 8.25 3.17
CA MET A 88 -8.78 7.65 4.05
C MET A 88 -10.07 8.46 4.18
N GLN A 89 -10.11 9.71 3.71
CA GLN A 89 -11.22 10.65 3.84
C GLN A 89 -12.03 10.76 2.55
#